data_AF-A0A6A6K060-F1
#
_entry.id   AF-A0A6A6K060-F1
#
_cell.length_a   1.000
_cell.length_b   1.000
_cell.length_c   1.000
_cell.angle_alpha   90.00
_cell.angle_beta   90.00
_cell.angle_gamma   90.00
#
_symmetry.space_group_name_H-M   'P 1'
#
loop_
_entity.id
_entity.type
_entity.pdbx_description
1 polymer ?
#
loop_
_entity_poly.entity_id
_entity_poly.type
_entity_poly.pdbx_seq_one_letter_code
_entity_poly.pdbx_strand_id
1 'polypeptide(L)'
;MADSGKYTSRELWHLLPCVVLFSGRGLGAVVSFFRFSHSPRFWVPPEVAHGLVIFGLKHGLFPEVRGQMPECLSIQVCHLRFRTPIGLAAGFDKNAEVIKPLIGMGFGFVEAGTVTKKPQAGNKKPRIFRIVNQKAVVNRLGFNNKGVQRFVKKIDSKELNNLVFGANLGINKTCTDPPAEYAEMVRSVYGLSSYITINVSSPNTAGLRDLQNRGPLGEILASVRDARRSVDQAESVPIFLKIAPDISDELKHDIAEEVVKNKISGLIVSNTTTDLSLLGEGRDMSITQGGLSGRPLFDLSTTVLSEMYSLLRDKAVLIGCGGVSNGAQALRKIKAGASLVQLYTAIVYEGFGVVKKINTELAELLTQEGFSKVEQAVGVDVQTAAEYFSCISVLASRKSANLLAGVRGAAISSVAPVVNKHIEELFECFFNISPVFITSSHAGLFGLRICLAQPTIGADRVADLVAAKTLWPTSDLLVIDMGTATVFNLLDRNGSLYGQVVAPGMSCLVHSMRECTALLPQTPVRESEKIVCDSTAASLETGLYWGYRAMVEGMTRQIMRESVQTLHVVATGGGVSLFRNCDYINHIDELLTIKGIVQIYEKTQG
;
A
#
# COMPACT_ATOMS: atom_id res chain seq x y z
N MET A 1 32.55 19.67 60.92
CA MET A 1 31.56 20.79 60.81
C MET A 1 31.18 20.93 59.35
N ALA A 2 29.88 21.02 59.09
CA ALA A 2 29.18 21.45 57.87
C ALA A 2 29.51 20.68 56.56
N ASP A 3 28.64 19.83 56.01
CA ASP A 3 27.30 20.06 55.43
C ASP A 3 27.37 20.43 53.94
N SER A 4 26.93 19.51 53.07
CA SER A 4 26.44 19.84 51.73
C SER A 4 25.60 18.70 51.14
N GLY A 5 24.29 18.91 51.15
CA GLY A 5 23.49 18.72 49.94
C GLY A 5 22.99 17.31 49.61
N LYS A 6 21.76 17.05 50.00
CA LYS A 6 20.89 15.94 49.58
C LYS A 6 20.75 15.87 48.04
N TYR A 7 21.01 14.72 47.44
CA TYR A 7 20.37 14.31 46.18
C TYR A 7 19.23 13.34 46.50
N THR A 8 18.01 13.72 46.11
CA THR A 8 16.77 12.97 46.30
C THR A 8 16.66 11.77 45.35
N SER A 9 15.84 10.79 45.73
CA SER A 9 15.59 9.46 45.15
C SER A 9 15.02 9.42 43.71
N ARG A 10 15.52 10.23 42.77
CA ARG A 10 15.10 10.27 41.36
C ARG A 10 16.21 9.95 40.34
N GLU A 11 17.42 9.61 40.80
CA GLU A 11 18.59 9.37 39.94
C GLU A 11 19.10 7.91 39.95
N LEU A 12 18.20 6.94 40.16
CA LEU A 12 18.54 5.50 40.22
C LEU A 12 17.93 4.65 39.10
N TRP A 13 17.71 5.20 37.90
CA TRP A 13 17.19 4.45 36.75
C TRP A 13 18.14 4.31 35.54
N HIS A 14 19.41 4.70 35.70
CA HIS A 14 20.44 4.44 34.69
C HIS A 14 21.55 3.52 35.23
N LEU A 15 21.21 2.25 35.49
CA LEU A 15 22.22 1.21 35.73
C LEU A 15 21.92 -0.06 34.93
N LEU A 16 22.65 -0.13 33.79
CA LEU A 16 23.29 -1.28 33.13
C LEU A 16 22.58 -2.09 32.02
N PRO A 17 23.33 -2.57 30.99
CA PRO A 17 24.73 -2.27 30.63
C PRO A 17 24.90 -1.71 29.20
N CYS A 18 25.55 -0.55 29.10
CA CYS A 18 26.35 -0.18 27.94
C CYS A 18 27.73 -0.83 28.10
N VAL A 19 28.08 -1.75 27.20
CA VAL A 19 29.47 -2.19 27.02
C VAL A 19 30.13 -1.17 26.09
N VAL A 20 30.99 -0.33 26.65
CA VAL A 20 31.89 0.57 25.89
C VAL A 20 33.27 -0.10 25.86
N LEU A 21 33.68 -0.59 24.69
CA LEU A 21 35.07 -0.96 24.42
C LEU A 21 35.73 0.20 23.67
N PHE A 22 36.66 0.88 24.34
CA PHE A 22 37.61 1.77 23.69
C PHE A 22 38.79 0.94 23.16
N SER A 23 39.06 0.99 21.86
CA SER A 23 40.42 0.88 21.34
C SER A 23 40.63 2.01 20.33
N GLY A 24 41.72 2.74 20.55
CA GLY A 24 41.98 4.02 19.91
C GLY A 24 42.44 3.91 18.45
N ARG A 25 42.22 5.04 17.77
CA ARG A 25 42.68 5.46 16.43
C ARG A 25 41.72 5.21 15.26
N GLY A 26 41.05 6.31 14.89
CA GLY A 26 40.64 6.63 13.52
C GLY A 26 39.25 6.13 13.10
N LEU A 27 38.20 6.95 13.26
CA LEU A 27 36.88 6.66 12.68
C LEU A 27 36.19 7.92 12.15
N GLY A 28 36.39 8.16 10.86
CA GLY A 28 35.51 8.97 10.02
C GLY A 28 35.25 8.20 8.73
N ALA A 29 34.40 7.16 8.79
CA ALA A 29 33.82 6.49 7.60
C ALA A 29 32.84 5.33 7.87
N VAL A 30 32.75 4.75 9.09
CA VAL A 30 32.06 3.44 9.27
C VAL A 30 30.66 3.53 9.92
N VAL A 31 30.14 4.71 10.24
CA VAL A 31 28.94 4.84 11.10
C VAL A 31 27.61 4.59 10.37
N SER A 32 27.57 4.54 9.03
CA SER A 32 26.28 4.44 8.31
C SER A 32 25.78 3.01 8.06
N PHE A 33 26.66 1.99 8.03
CA PHE A 33 26.26 0.63 7.59
C PHE A 33 25.83 -0.32 8.73
N PHE A 34 26.12 0.00 10.00
CA PHE A 34 25.96 -0.94 11.12
C PHE A 34 24.73 -0.72 12.03
N ARG A 35 23.83 0.20 11.70
CA ARG A 35 22.89 0.76 12.70
C ARG A 35 21.62 -0.04 13.03
N PHE A 36 21.29 -1.13 12.33
CA PHE A 36 20.02 -1.85 12.59
C PHE A 36 20.15 -3.35 12.93
N SER A 37 21.14 -4.07 12.41
CA SER A 37 21.25 -5.53 12.59
C SER A 37 21.81 -5.96 13.95
N HIS A 38 22.44 -5.06 14.71
CA HIS A 38 23.15 -5.38 15.96
C HIS A 38 22.48 -4.82 17.23
N SER A 39 21.22 -4.37 17.18
CA SER A 39 20.51 -4.03 18.42
C SER A 39 20.33 -5.28 19.29
N PRO A 40 20.68 -5.26 20.59
CA PRO A 40 20.52 -6.42 21.49
C PRO A 40 19.09 -6.97 21.52
N ARG A 41 18.08 -6.15 21.17
CA ARG A 41 16.66 -6.55 21.06
C ARG A 41 16.41 -7.60 19.96
N PHE A 42 17.31 -7.74 18.99
CA PHE A 42 17.21 -8.72 17.91
C PHE A 42 17.93 -10.04 18.21
N TRP A 43 18.65 -10.15 19.34
CA TRP A 43 19.34 -11.38 19.77
C TRP A 43 18.41 -12.41 20.42
N VAL A 44 17.31 -11.95 21.04
CA VAL A 44 16.31 -12.83 21.66
C VAL A 44 15.38 -13.40 20.58
N PRO A 45 15.14 -14.73 20.51
CA PRO A 45 14.22 -15.30 19.54
C PRO A 45 12.85 -14.59 19.52
N PRO A 46 12.26 -14.31 18.35
CA PRO A 46 11.12 -13.40 18.23
C PRO A 46 9.90 -13.83 19.05
N GLU A 47 9.61 -15.13 19.14
CA GLU A 47 8.49 -15.63 19.95
C GLU A 47 8.74 -15.49 21.46
N VAL A 48 10.01 -15.57 21.90
CA VAL A 48 10.40 -15.32 23.30
C VAL A 48 10.30 -13.83 23.61
N ALA A 49 10.81 -12.98 22.72
CA ALA A 49 10.71 -11.53 22.86
C ALA A 49 9.24 -11.07 22.96
N HIS A 50 8.35 -11.63 22.13
CA HIS A 50 6.91 -11.36 22.21
C HIS A 50 6.33 -11.76 23.57
N GLY A 51 6.69 -12.93 24.09
CA GLY A 51 6.27 -13.39 25.41
C GLY A 51 6.71 -12.46 26.55
N LEU A 52 7.93 -11.94 26.49
CA LEU A 52 8.45 -10.95 27.44
C LEU A 52 7.71 -9.62 27.36
N VAL A 53 7.33 -9.17 26.16
CA VAL A 53 6.52 -7.95 25.99
C VAL A 53 5.13 -8.13 26.60
N ILE A 54 4.45 -9.25 26.35
CA ILE A 54 3.16 -9.56 27.00
C ILE A 54 3.31 -9.60 28.52
N PHE A 55 4.39 -10.20 29.03
CA PHE A 55 4.69 -10.20 30.46
C PHE A 55 4.85 -8.78 31.00
N GLY A 56 5.64 -7.92 30.34
CA GLY A 56 5.85 -6.55 30.78
C GLY A 56 4.58 -5.70 30.75
N LEU A 57 3.73 -5.87 29.73
CA LEU A 57 2.42 -5.19 29.66
C LEU A 57 1.49 -5.59 30.81
N LYS A 58 1.47 -6.87 31.19
CA LYS A 58 0.68 -7.35 32.35
C LYS A 58 1.11 -6.73 33.68
N HIS A 59 2.39 -6.41 33.81
CA HIS A 59 2.98 -5.90 35.05
C HIS A 59 3.22 -4.38 35.00
N GLY A 60 2.68 -3.67 34.01
CA GLY A 60 2.78 -2.21 33.92
C GLY A 60 4.19 -1.68 33.68
N LEU A 61 5.07 -2.47 33.03
CA LEU A 61 6.47 -2.08 32.77
C LEU A 61 6.61 -1.11 31.59
N PHE A 62 5.53 -0.78 30.89
CA PHE A 62 5.52 0.16 29.78
C PHE A 62 4.83 1.46 30.21
N PRO A 63 5.43 2.63 29.93
CA PRO A 63 4.81 3.91 30.25
C PRO A 63 3.58 4.13 29.37
N GLU A 64 2.44 4.46 29.99
CA GLU A 64 1.26 4.89 29.26
C GLU A 64 1.53 6.21 28.52
N VAL A 65 0.99 6.31 27.31
CA VAL A 65 1.03 7.56 26.55
C VAL A 65 0.07 8.54 27.19
N ARG A 66 0.63 9.63 27.76
CA ARG A 66 -0.12 10.73 28.35
C ARG A 66 -0.34 11.85 27.34
N GLY A 67 -1.48 12.53 27.44
CA GLY A 67 -1.86 13.68 26.60
C GLY A 67 -3.20 13.47 25.91
N GLN A 68 -3.81 14.56 25.45
CA GLN A 68 -4.99 14.50 24.60
C GLN A 68 -4.58 14.12 23.17
N MET A 69 -5.38 13.25 22.53
CA MET A 69 -5.22 12.94 21.11
C MET A 69 -5.72 14.13 20.28
N PRO A 70 -5.08 14.49 19.16
CA PRO A 70 -5.56 15.55 18.29
C PRO A 70 -7.01 15.32 17.86
N GLU A 71 -7.86 16.34 17.97
CA GLU A 71 -9.30 16.20 17.74
C GLU A 71 -9.65 15.87 16.28
N CYS A 72 -8.78 16.25 15.33
CA CYS A 72 -8.92 15.92 13.91
C CYS A 72 -8.83 14.40 13.64
N LEU A 73 -8.29 13.60 14.58
CA LEU A 73 -8.18 12.15 14.47
C LEU A 73 -9.38 11.40 15.07
N SER A 74 -10.22 12.07 15.87
CA SER A 74 -11.41 11.41 16.44
C SER A 74 -12.38 11.06 15.32
N ILE A 75 -12.78 9.79 15.23
CA ILE A 75 -13.67 9.29 14.18
C ILE A 75 -14.77 8.39 14.74
N GLN A 76 -15.96 8.46 14.15
CA GLN A 76 -17.05 7.51 14.41
C GLN A 76 -17.20 6.54 13.23
N VAL A 77 -17.18 5.24 13.51
CA VAL A 77 -17.31 4.19 12.49
C VAL A 77 -18.34 3.17 12.96
N CYS A 78 -19.32 2.85 12.10
CA CYS A 78 -20.57 2.19 12.48
C CYS A 78 -21.30 3.02 13.55
N HIS A 79 -21.13 2.69 14.83
CA HIS A 79 -21.59 3.49 15.99
C HIS A 79 -20.49 3.63 17.06
N LEU A 80 -19.30 3.10 16.80
CA LEU A 80 -18.18 3.10 17.73
C LEU A 80 -17.39 4.40 17.56
N ARG A 81 -17.03 5.04 18.68
CA ARG A 81 -16.19 6.24 18.69
C ARG A 81 -14.74 5.88 18.97
N PHE A 82 -13.85 6.24 18.05
CA PHE A 82 -12.42 6.03 18.15
C PHE A 82 -11.73 7.36 18.42
N ARG A 83 -10.80 7.40 19.38
CA ARG A 83 -10.02 8.61 19.68
C ARG A 83 -8.99 8.93 18.58
N THR A 84 -8.63 7.92 17.81
CA THR A 84 -7.75 7.95 16.64
C THR A 84 -8.11 6.78 15.72
N PRO A 85 -7.94 6.88 14.39
CA PRO A 85 -8.13 5.75 13.48
C PRO A 85 -7.06 4.67 13.61
N ILE A 86 -6.02 4.86 14.44
CA ILE A 86 -4.86 3.95 14.54
C ILE A 86 -5.09 2.86 15.58
N GLY A 87 -5.10 1.60 15.15
CA GLY A 87 -5.30 0.43 15.99
C GLY A 87 -4.21 -0.64 15.90
N LEU A 88 -4.28 -1.61 16.81
CA LEU A 88 -3.42 -2.79 16.81
C LEU A 88 -4.09 -3.95 16.07
N ALA A 89 -3.38 -4.54 15.12
CA ALA A 89 -3.86 -5.71 14.38
C ALA A 89 -3.93 -6.98 15.25
N ALA A 90 -4.84 -7.91 14.89
CA ALA A 90 -4.88 -9.23 15.51
C ALA A 90 -3.55 -9.99 15.41
N GLY A 91 -3.35 -10.89 16.36
CA GLY A 91 -2.20 -11.79 16.45
C GLY A 91 -1.24 -11.42 17.58
N PHE A 92 -1.29 -10.17 18.07
CA PHE A 92 -0.44 -9.69 19.15
C PHE A 92 -0.90 -10.22 20.52
N ASP A 93 -2.12 -9.87 20.93
CA ASP A 93 -2.76 -10.39 22.14
C ASP A 93 -3.81 -11.45 21.80
N LYS A 94 -3.34 -12.68 21.58
CA LYS A 94 -4.19 -13.79 21.11
C LYS A 94 -5.23 -14.25 22.13
N ASN A 95 -5.06 -13.93 23.41
CA ASN A 95 -5.89 -14.47 24.49
C ASN A 95 -6.54 -13.39 25.37
N ALA A 96 -6.64 -12.15 24.88
CA ALA A 96 -7.21 -11.00 25.59
C ALA A 96 -6.55 -10.72 26.94
N GLU A 97 -5.22 -10.90 27.04
CA GLU A 97 -4.48 -10.80 28.30
C GLU A 97 -4.05 -9.36 28.66
N VAL A 98 -3.98 -8.44 27.69
CA VAL A 98 -3.37 -7.10 27.85
C VAL A 98 -4.06 -6.00 27.02
N ILE A 99 -5.37 -6.12 26.75
CA ILE A 99 -6.14 -5.16 25.94
C ILE A 99 -5.99 -3.72 26.45
N LYS A 100 -6.30 -3.48 27.74
CA LYS A 100 -6.23 -2.15 28.35
C LYS A 100 -4.81 -1.56 28.34
N PRO A 101 -3.75 -2.29 28.77
CA PRO A 101 -2.37 -1.82 28.61
C PRO A 101 -2.01 -1.43 27.18
N LEU A 102 -2.47 -2.19 26.18
CA LEU A 102 -2.21 -1.88 24.78
C LEU A 102 -2.90 -0.59 24.35
N ILE A 103 -4.16 -0.37 24.72
CA ILE A 103 -4.86 0.91 24.45
C ILE A 103 -4.11 2.07 25.13
N GLY A 104 -3.59 1.86 26.34
CA GLY A 104 -2.71 2.80 27.05
C GLY A 104 -1.42 3.18 26.30
N MET A 105 -1.01 2.42 25.27
CA MET A 105 0.12 2.77 24.40
C MET A 105 -0.25 3.77 23.29
N GLY A 106 -1.47 4.31 23.29
CA GLY A 106 -1.93 5.34 22.35
C GLY A 106 -2.73 4.81 21.16
N PHE A 107 -3.09 3.52 21.16
CA PHE A 107 -4.00 2.97 20.16
C PHE A 107 -5.44 3.44 20.40
N GLY A 108 -6.15 3.76 19.32
CA GLY A 108 -7.59 4.06 19.36
C GLY A 108 -8.43 2.81 19.57
N PHE A 109 -7.93 1.65 19.13
CA PHE A 109 -8.55 0.33 19.33
C PHE A 109 -7.53 -0.81 19.24
N VAL A 110 -7.89 -1.97 19.80
CA VAL A 110 -7.06 -3.18 19.78
C VAL A 110 -7.87 -4.38 19.30
N GLU A 111 -7.32 -5.17 18.39
CA GLU A 111 -7.92 -6.44 18.00
C GLU A 111 -7.22 -7.63 18.69
N ALA A 112 -7.94 -8.31 19.59
CA ALA A 112 -7.45 -9.51 20.27
C ALA A 112 -7.77 -10.78 19.46
N GLY A 113 -6.97 -11.83 19.65
CA GLY A 113 -7.07 -13.07 18.87
C GLY A 113 -5.96 -13.20 17.81
N THR A 114 -6.06 -14.06 16.81
CA THR A 114 -7.18 -14.94 16.51
C THR A 114 -7.35 -16.04 17.56
N VAL A 115 -8.58 -16.17 18.09
CA VAL A 115 -8.97 -17.24 19.01
C VAL A 115 -9.81 -18.29 18.27
N THR A 116 -9.67 -19.56 18.66
CA THR A 116 -10.43 -20.70 18.10
C THR A 116 -11.33 -21.32 19.16
N LYS A 117 -12.28 -22.17 18.75
CA LYS A 117 -13.24 -22.84 19.65
C LYS A 117 -12.52 -23.60 20.76
N LYS A 118 -11.62 -24.49 20.39
CA LYS A 118 -10.76 -25.25 21.30
C LYS A 118 -9.35 -24.65 21.36
N PRO A 119 -8.62 -24.82 22.47
CA PRO A 119 -7.20 -24.47 22.53
C PRO A 119 -6.40 -25.21 21.46
N GLN A 120 -5.36 -24.56 20.90
CA GLN A 120 -4.40 -25.25 20.03
C GLN A 120 -3.00 -24.65 20.16
N ALA A 121 -1.99 -25.51 20.08
CA ALA A 121 -0.58 -25.11 20.25
C ALA A 121 -0.02 -24.33 19.03
N GLY A 122 -0.63 -24.50 17.86
CA GLY A 122 -0.14 -24.03 16.56
C GLY A 122 0.98 -24.91 15.98
N ASN A 123 1.66 -24.41 14.95
CA ASN A 123 2.70 -25.15 14.24
C ASN A 123 4.00 -25.29 15.06
N LYS A 124 4.88 -26.23 14.69
CA LYS A 124 6.17 -26.45 15.36
C LYS A 124 7.08 -25.21 15.25
N LYS A 125 7.86 -24.95 16.31
CA LYS A 125 8.87 -23.87 16.35
C LYS A 125 10.16 -24.32 15.64
N PRO A 126 10.98 -23.41 15.07
CA PRO A 126 10.74 -21.97 14.93
C PRO A 126 9.70 -21.64 13.85
N ARG A 127 8.89 -20.63 14.12
CA ARG A 127 7.70 -20.27 13.33
C ARG A 127 7.46 -18.77 13.18
N ILE A 128 8.42 -17.95 13.62
CA ILE A 128 8.45 -16.50 13.41
C ILE A 128 9.88 -16.14 13.04
N PHE A 129 10.05 -15.38 11.97
CA PHE A 129 11.35 -15.00 11.42
C PHE A 129 11.34 -13.49 11.18
N ARG A 130 12.33 -12.78 11.73
CA ARG A 130 12.53 -11.35 11.51
C ARG A 130 13.47 -11.15 10.35
N ILE A 131 13.03 -10.43 9.33
CA ILE A 131 13.86 -10.01 8.20
C ILE A 131 14.21 -8.54 8.44
N VAL A 132 15.32 -8.32 9.14
CA VAL A 132 15.63 -7.02 9.75
C VAL A 132 15.86 -5.94 8.70
N ASN A 133 16.61 -6.25 7.65
CA ASN A 133 16.96 -5.29 6.60
C ASN A 133 15.73 -4.77 5.85
N GLN A 134 14.68 -5.59 5.74
CA GLN A 134 13.43 -5.25 5.07
C GLN A 134 12.32 -4.78 6.03
N LYS A 135 12.61 -4.63 7.35
CA LYS A 135 11.60 -4.35 8.38
C LYS A 135 10.35 -5.26 8.24
N ALA A 136 10.58 -6.56 8.04
CA ALA A 136 9.56 -7.52 7.67
C ALA A 136 9.55 -8.75 8.60
N VAL A 137 8.38 -9.37 8.76
CA VAL A 137 8.25 -10.61 9.54
C VAL A 137 7.57 -11.66 8.70
N VAL A 138 8.18 -12.84 8.60
CA VAL A 138 7.53 -14.05 8.08
C VAL A 138 7.12 -14.91 9.26
N ASN A 139 5.86 -15.36 9.28
CA ASN A 139 5.36 -16.22 10.35
C ASN A 139 4.54 -17.40 9.82
N ARG A 140 4.61 -18.52 10.54
CA ARG A 140 3.84 -19.73 10.29
C ARG A 140 3.19 -20.26 11.56
N LEU A 141 2.50 -19.40 12.30
CA LEU A 141 2.02 -19.70 13.65
C LEU A 141 0.94 -20.78 13.71
N GLY A 142 -0.05 -20.75 12.80
CA GLY A 142 -1.20 -21.67 12.79
C GLY A 142 -2.10 -21.51 14.02
N PHE A 143 -2.60 -20.29 14.27
CA PHE A 143 -3.52 -19.95 15.37
C PHE A 143 -3.19 -20.54 16.76
N ASN A 144 -1.97 -20.39 17.27
CA ASN A 144 -1.64 -20.78 18.64
C ASN A 144 -2.44 -19.95 19.68
N ASN A 145 -3.38 -20.55 20.41
CA ASN A 145 -4.23 -19.85 21.38
C ASN A 145 -4.80 -20.80 22.44
N LYS A 146 -5.41 -20.22 23.49
CA LYS A 146 -5.92 -20.97 24.66
C LYS A 146 -7.42 -21.26 24.63
N GLY A 147 -8.08 -21.09 23.48
CA GLY A 147 -9.49 -21.37 23.26
C GLY A 147 -10.43 -20.23 23.69
N VAL A 148 -11.62 -20.19 23.11
CA VAL A 148 -12.61 -19.12 23.33
C VAL A 148 -13.06 -19.04 24.79
N GLN A 149 -13.20 -20.18 25.47
CA GLN A 149 -13.59 -20.21 26.89
C GLN A 149 -12.60 -19.46 27.79
N ARG A 150 -11.30 -19.50 27.50
CA ARG A 150 -10.31 -18.75 28.27
C ARG A 150 -10.25 -17.29 27.84
N PHE A 151 -10.47 -17.02 26.56
CA PHE A 151 -10.53 -15.67 26.01
C PHE A 151 -11.65 -14.86 26.66
N VAL A 152 -12.88 -15.40 26.70
CA VAL A 152 -14.03 -14.70 27.30
C VAL A 152 -13.86 -14.46 28.80
N LYS A 153 -13.26 -15.42 29.53
CA LYS A 153 -12.94 -15.25 30.96
C LYS A 153 -11.91 -14.16 31.25
N LYS A 154 -11.18 -13.69 30.24
CA LYS A 154 -10.21 -12.61 30.38
C LYS A 154 -10.78 -11.23 30.06
N ILE A 155 -11.97 -11.18 29.47
CA ILE A 155 -12.68 -9.93 29.22
C ILE A 155 -13.35 -9.48 30.52
N ASP A 156 -12.84 -8.40 31.10
CA ASP A 156 -13.50 -7.70 32.21
C ASP A 156 -14.28 -6.50 31.64
N SER A 157 -15.61 -6.61 31.63
CA SER A 157 -16.48 -5.58 31.07
C SER A 157 -16.44 -4.26 31.85
N LYS A 158 -16.10 -4.28 33.14
CA LYS A 158 -15.96 -3.05 33.94
C LYS A 158 -14.68 -2.32 33.59
N GLU A 159 -13.57 -3.05 33.46
CA GLU A 159 -12.28 -2.44 33.13
C GLU A 159 -12.18 -1.95 31.69
N LEU A 160 -12.86 -2.63 30.77
CA LEU A 160 -12.85 -2.33 29.34
C LEU A 160 -14.01 -1.42 28.91
N ASN A 161 -14.82 -0.97 29.86
CA ASN A 161 -15.91 -0.04 29.57
C ASN A 161 -15.37 1.24 28.91
N ASN A 162 -16.01 1.69 27.83
CA ASN A 162 -15.59 2.81 26.99
C ASN A 162 -14.28 2.63 26.19
N LEU A 163 -13.69 1.43 26.20
CA LEU A 163 -12.54 1.09 25.34
C LEU A 163 -13.01 0.31 24.12
N VAL A 164 -12.47 0.62 22.94
CA VAL A 164 -12.83 -0.10 21.71
C VAL A 164 -11.88 -1.27 21.49
N PHE A 165 -12.40 -2.48 21.46
CA PHE A 165 -11.62 -3.66 21.11
C PHE A 165 -12.41 -4.70 20.30
N GLY A 166 -11.70 -5.41 19.45
CA GLY A 166 -12.25 -6.46 18.60
C GLY A 166 -11.90 -7.87 19.05
N ALA A 167 -12.80 -8.82 18.82
CA ALA A 167 -12.52 -10.25 18.95
C ALA A 167 -12.34 -10.89 17.56
N ASN A 168 -11.11 -11.27 17.23
CA ASN A 168 -10.79 -11.96 15.98
C ASN A 168 -10.97 -13.49 16.14
N LEU A 169 -11.84 -14.06 15.33
CA LEU A 169 -12.27 -15.45 15.38
C LEU A 169 -11.70 -16.23 14.19
N GLY A 170 -11.19 -17.42 14.47
CA GLY A 170 -10.77 -18.39 13.48
C GLY A 170 -11.24 -19.77 13.90
N ILE A 171 -11.03 -20.75 13.03
CA ILE A 171 -11.40 -22.14 13.28
C ILE A 171 -10.18 -22.99 13.65
N ASN A 172 -10.43 -24.05 14.40
CA ASN A 172 -9.40 -25.04 14.69
C ASN A 172 -8.93 -25.76 13.42
N LYS A 173 -7.67 -26.23 13.38
CA LYS A 173 -7.15 -27.03 12.24
C LYS A 173 -7.95 -28.32 12.00
N THR A 174 -8.64 -28.82 13.03
CA THR A 174 -9.47 -30.03 12.99
C THR A 174 -10.96 -29.74 12.70
N CYS A 175 -11.30 -28.49 12.35
CA CYS A 175 -12.66 -28.11 12.02
C CYS A 175 -13.10 -28.82 10.74
N THR A 176 -14.29 -29.42 10.77
CA THR A 176 -14.91 -30.12 9.63
C THR A 176 -16.13 -29.38 9.08
N ASP A 177 -16.67 -28.42 9.83
CA ASP A 177 -17.82 -27.59 9.46
C ASP A 177 -17.53 -26.11 9.81
N PRO A 178 -16.83 -25.39 8.92
CA PRO A 178 -16.47 -24.00 9.15
C PRO A 178 -17.68 -23.07 9.39
N PRO A 179 -18.78 -23.12 8.59
CA PRO A 179 -19.96 -22.29 8.84
C PRO A 179 -20.52 -22.45 10.26
N ALA A 180 -20.70 -23.69 10.74
CA ALA A 180 -21.22 -23.94 12.08
C ALA A 180 -20.25 -23.49 13.18
N GLU A 181 -18.94 -23.74 13.03
CA GLU A 181 -17.94 -23.35 14.02
C GLU A 181 -17.82 -21.82 14.14
N TYR A 182 -17.84 -21.08 13.04
CA TYR A 182 -17.87 -19.61 13.09
C TYR A 182 -19.15 -19.09 13.75
N ALA A 183 -20.32 -19.66 13.43
CA ALA A 183 -21.59 -19.30 14.06
C ALA A 183 -21.55 -19.48 15.60
N GLU A 184 -21.02 -20.61 16.08
CA GLU A 184 -20.86 -20.87 17.51
C GLU A 184 -19.87 -19.90 18.17
N MET A 185 -18.75 -19.63 17.51
CA MET A 185 -17.74 -18.70 17.99
C MET A 185 -18.28 -17.27 18.10
N VAL A 186 -19.09 -16.83 17.13
CA VAL A 186 -19.78 -15.53 17.17
C VAL A 186 -20.69 -15.44 18.39
N ARG A 187 -21.55 -16.44 18.63
CA ARG A 187 -22.42 -16.47 19.83
C ARG A 187 -21.63 -16.41 21.13
N SER A 188 -20.46 -17.04 21.16
CA SER A 188 -19.61 -17.11 22.36
C SER A 188 -19.00 -15.77 22.76
N VAL A 189 -18.80 -14.85 21.82
CA VAL A 189 -18.16 -13.55 22.08
C VAL A 189 -19.09 -12.35 21.89
N TYR A 190 -20.32 -12.58 21.41
CA TYR A 190 -21.27 -11.51 21.12
C TYR A 190 -21.59 -10.67 22.37
N GLY A 191 -21.53 -9.34 22.23
CA GLY A 191 -21.73 -8.40 23.33
C GLY A 191 -20.58 -8.32 24.35
N LEU A 192 -19.55 -9.16 24.22
CA LEU A 192 -18.35 -9.09 25.07
C LEU A 192 -17.26 -8.20 24.47
N SER A 193 -17.22 -8.02 23.15
CA SER A 193 -16.30 -7.13 22.44
C SER A 193 -17.04 -6.04 21.67
N SER A 194 -16.37 -4.93 21.35
CA SER A 194 -16.95 -3.80 20.62
C SER A 194 -17.25 -4.15 19.16
N TYR A 195 -16.44 -5.03 18.55
CA TYR A 195 -16.69 -5.61 17.24
C TYR A 195 -16.14 -7.04 17.17
N ILE A 196 -16.54 -7.78 16.14
CA ILE A 196 -16.09 -9.16 15.87
C ILE A 196 -15.43 -9.22 14.50
N THR A 197 -14.36 -9.99 14.35
CA THR A 197 -13.70 -10.24 13.06
C THR A 197 -13.77 -11.73 12.72
N ILE A 198 -14.28 -12.07 11.54
CA ILE A 198 -14.21 -13.42 10.96
C ILE A 198 -12.94 -13.53 10.12
N ASN A 199 -12.03 -14.43 10.47
CA ASN A 199 -10.72 -14.55 9.83
C ASN A 199 -10.60 -15.79 8.94
N VAL A 200 -10.80 -15.59 7.64
CA VAL A 200 -10.68 -16.62 6.58
C VAL A 200 -9.35 -16.54 5.82
N SER A 201 -8.37 -15.77 6.29
CA SER A 201 -7.23 -15.33 5.46
C SER A 201 -5.84 -15.74 5.95
N SER A 202 -5.75 -16.46 7.07
CA SER A 202 -4.46 -16.97 7.57
C SER A 202 -3.83 -17.97 6.58
N PRO A 203 -2.59 -17.73 6.09
CA PRO A 203 -1.88 -18.70 5.24
C PRO A 203 -1.38 -19.93 5.99
N ASN A 204 -1.51 -19.94 7.32
CA ASN A 204 -0.81 -20.89 8.19
C ASN A 204 -1.72 -22.02 8.71
N THR A 205 -2.97 -22.03 8.25
CA THR A 205 -3.95 -23.08 8.49
C THR A 205 -4.34 -23.62 7.12
N ALA A 206 -4.01 -24.89 6.84
CA ALA A 206 -4.23 -25.49 5.53
C ALA A 206 -5.71 -25.41 5.13
N GLY A 207 -5.97 -25.05 3.87
CA GLY A 207 -7.33 -24.91 3.31
C GLY A 207 -8.11 -23.67 3.76
N LEU A 208 -7.62 -22.89 4.73
CA LEU A 208 -8.40 -21.78 5.28
C LEU A 208 -8.65 -20.66 4.26
N ARG A 209 -7.67 -20.36 3.40
CA ARG A 209 -7.81 -19.32 2.38
C ARG A 209 -8.77 -19.68 1.26
N ASP A 210 -9.02 -20.97 1.05
CA ASP A 210 -10.00 -21.46 0.08
C ASP A 210 -11.44 -21.14 0.53
N LEU A 211 -11.64 -20.85 1.83
CA LEU A 211 -12.91 -20.36 2.37
C LEU A 211 -13.26 -18.94 1.89
N GLN A 212 -12.36 -18.25 1.19
CA GLN A 212 -12.65 -16.97 0.55
C GLN A 212 -13.41 -17.12 -0.77
N ASN A 213 -13.40 -18.31 -1.38
CA ASN A 213 -14.13 -18.59 -2.62
C ASN A 213 -15.65 -18.42 -2.39
N ARG A 214 -16.36 -17.94 -3.43
CA ARG A 214 -17.76 -17.49 -3.35
C ARG A 214 -18.70 -18.44 -2.59
N GLY A 215 -18.68 -19.74 -2.93
CA GLY A 215 -19.55 -20.74 -2.31
C GLY A 215 -19.32 -20.88 -0.79
N PRO A 216 -18.15 -21.36 -0.36
CA PRO A 216 -17.82 -21.48 1.07
C PRO A 216 -17.96 -20.16 1.85
N LEU A 217 -17.57 -19.03 1.25
CA LEU A 217 -17.68 -17.73 1.91
C LEU A 217 -19.14 -17.36 2.16
N GLY A 218 -20.02 -17.54 1.16
CA GLY A 218 -21.44 -17.25 1.28
C GLY A 218 -22.10 -18.07 2.38
N GLU A 219 -21.78 -19.37 2.49
CA GLU A 219 -22.30 -20.24 3.56
C GLU A 219 -21.84 -19.81 4.96
N ILE A 220 -20.56 -19.44 5.10
CA ILE A 220 -20.00 -18.94 6.35
C ILE A 220 -20.68 -17.63 6.75
N LEU A 221 -20.76 -16.66 5.83
CA LEU A 221 -21.32 -15.35 6.14
C LEU A 221 -22.82 -15.40 6.41
N ALA A 222 -23.57 -16.27 5.72
CA ALA A 222 -24.97 -16.52 6.02
C ALA A 222 -25.14 -17.10 7.44
N SER A 223 -24.33 -18.10 7.80
CA SER A 223 -24.36 -18.71 9.15
C SER A 223 -23.97 -17.71 10.24
N VAL A 224 -22.98 -16.85 9.98
CA VAL A 224 -22.58 -15.77 10.89
C VAL A 224 -23.69 -14.73 11.07
N ARG A 225 -24.34 -14.32 9.98
CA ARG A 225 -25.48 -13.38 10.02
C ARG A 225 -26.63 -13.97 10.84
N ASP A 226 -26.97 -15.23 10.62
CA ASP A 226 -28.07 -15.89 11.31
C ASP A 226 -27.73 -16.12 12.80
N ALA A 227 -26.48 -16.44 13.11
CA ALA A 227 -25.98 -16.50 14.48
C ALA A 227 -26.06 -15.14 15.19
N ARG A 228 -25.65 -14.04 14.53
CA ARG A 228 -25.80 -12.67 15.04
C ARG A 228 -27.26 -12.37 15.37
N ARG A 229 -28.18 -12.61 14.44
CA ARG A 229 -29.63 -12.36 14.61
C ARG A 229 -30.28 -13.22 15.69
N SER A 230 -29.75 -14.42 15.92
CA SER A 230 -30.25 -15.31 16.99
C SER A 230 -29.94 -14.78 18.39
N VAL A 231 -28.93 -13.90 18.53
CA VAL A 231 -28.53 -13.30 19.82
C VAL A 231 -29.01 -11.86 19.93
N ASP A 232 -28.99 -11.11 18.84
CA ASP A 232 -29.40 -9.70 18.80
C ASP A 232 -30.05 -9.36 17.46
N GLN A 233 -31.36 -9.10 17.49
CA GLN A 233 -32.13 -8.68 16.31
C GLN A 233 -31.79 -7.27 15.84
N ALA A 234 -31.27 -6.40 16.72
CA ALA A 234 -30.82 -5.05 16.35
C ALA A 234 -29.44 -5.07 15.68
N GLU A 235 -28.75 -6.22 15.67
CA GLU A 235 -27.43 -6.41 15.06
C GLU A 235 -26.39 -5.39 15.57
N SER A 236 -26.43 -5.09 16.88
CA SER A 236 -25.72 -3.97 17.49
C SER A 236 -24.21 -4.11 17.46
N VAL A 237 -23.64 -5.32 17.46
CA VAL A 237 -22.19 -5.53 17.39
C VAL A 237 -21.74 -5.66 15.92
N PRO A 238 -20.85 -4.77 15.42
CA PRO A 238 -20.37 -4.85 14.04
C PRO A 238 -19.54 -6.11 13.82
N ILE A 239 -19.68 -6.71 12.64
CA ILE A 239 -18.90 -7.88 12.23
C ILE A 239 -18.10 -7.52 10.98
N PHE A 240 -16.80 -7.74 11.03
CA PHE A 240 -15.86 -7.53 9.93
C PHE A 240 -15.36 -8.86 9.39
N LEU A 241 -15.07 -8.92 8.08
CA LEU A 241 -14.37 -10.04 7.45
C LEU A 241 -12.91 -9.66 7.17
N LYS A 242 -11.95 -10.49 7.57
CA LYS A 242 -10.52 -10.25 7.29
C LYS A 242 -10.07 -11.09 6.11
N ILE A 243 -9.61 -10.43 5.05
CA ILE A 243 -9.24 -11.05 3.77
C ILE A 243 -7.73 -11.09 3.54
N ALA A 244 -7.28 -11.99 2.67
CA ALA A 244 -5.89 -12.08 2.24
C ALA A 244 -5.63 -11.02 1.15
N PRO A 245 -4.38 -10.54 1.00
CA PRO A 245 -4.01 -9.70 -0.13
C PRO A 245 -3.83 -10.52 -1.43
N ASP A 246 -3.67 -11.84 -1.30
CA ASP A 246 -3.37 -12.76 -2.40
C ASP A 246 -4.69 -13.27 -3.03
N ILE A 247 -5.46 -12.36 -3.64
CA ILE A 247 -6.78 -12.66 -4.23
C ILE A 247 -6.90 -12.04 -5.64
N SER A 248 -7.55 -12.75 -6.56
CA SER A 248 -7.80 -12.27 -7.93
C SER A 248 -8.90 -11.20 -7.96
N ASP A 249 -9.05 -10.52 -9.09
CA ASP A 249 -10.07 -9.48 -9.26
C ASP A 249 -11.48 -10.07 -9.22
N GLU A 250 -11.69 -11.26 -9.78
CA GLU A 250 -12.97 -11.98 -9.70
C GLU A 250 -13.33 -12.30 -8.24
N LEU A 251 -12.34 -12.74 -7.47
CA LEU A 251 -12.55 -13.07 -6.06
C LEU A 251 -12.83 -11.82 -5.21
N LYS A 252 -12.24 -10.66 -5.54
CA LYS A 252 -12.57 -9.37 -4.90
C LYS A 252 -14.04 -9.01 -5.13
N HIS A 253 -14.55 -9.20 -6.34
CA HIS A 253 -15.95 -9.00 -6.68
C HIS A 253 -16.87 -9.94 -5.89
N ASP A 254 -16.58 -11.24 -5.90
CA ASP A 254 -17.37 -12.24 -5.15
C ASP A 254 -17.41 -11.93 -3.65
N ILE A 255 -16.27 -11.54 -3.06
CA ILE A 255 -16.20 -11.11 -1.66
C ILE A 255 -17.08 -9.88 -1.42
N ALA A 256 -16.99 -8.86 -2.28
CA ALA A 256 -17.77 -7.63 -2.13
C ALA A 256 -19.29 -7.91 -2.17
N GLU A 257 -19.73 -8.76 -3.10
CA GLU A 257 -21.14 -9.18 -3.20
C GLU A 257 -21.60 -9.92 -1.95
N GLU A 258 -20.84 -10.89 -1.45
CA GLU A 258 -21.22 -11.66 -0.27
C GLU A 258 -21.20 -10.83 1.03
N VAL A 259 -20.30 -9.85 1.14
CA VAL A 259 -20.28 -8.87 2.24
C VAL A 259 -21.58 -8.06 2.29
N VAL A 260 -22.00 -7.52 1.15
CA VAL A 260 -23.23 -6.71 1.05
C VAL A 260 -24.47 -7.58 1.29
N LYS A 261 -24.56 -8.73 0.60
CA LYS A 261 -25.66 -9.69 0.71
C LYS A 261 -25.90 -10.16 2.15
N ASN A 262 -24.83 -10.43 2.89
CA ASN A 262 -24.92 -10.92 4.27
C ASN A 262 -24.87 -9.82 5.34
N LYS A 263 -24.89 -8.54 4.94
CA LYS A 263 -24.85 -7.38 5.86
C LYS A 263 -23.68 -7.44 6.84
N ILE A 264 -22.50 -7.79 6.31
CA ILE A 264 -21.24 -7.69 7.04
C ILE A 264 -20.85 -6.21 7.10
N SER A 265 -20.48 -5.73 8.29
CA SER A 265 -20.27 -4.29 8.55
C SER A 265 -19.07 -3.72 7.79
N GLY A 266 -18.10 -4.57 7.46
CA GLY A 266 -16.86 -4.11 6.84
C GLY A 266 -15.84 -5.20 6.56
N LEU A 267 -14.70 -4.77 6.03
CA LEU A 267 -13.54 -5.61 5.77
C LEU A 267 -12.30 -5.13 6.53
N ILE A 268 -11.41 -6.06 6.84
CA ILE A 268 -10.03 -5.77 7.23
C ILE A 268 -9.10 -6.20 6.08
N VAL A 269 -8.44 -5.22 5.46
CA VAL A 269 -7.64 -5.38 4.25
C VAL A 269 -6.20 -4.94 4.52
N SER A 270 -5.25 -5.84 4.78
CA SER A 270 -5.32 -7.29 4.63
C SER A 270 -4.59 -8.06 5.73
N ASN A 271 -4.69 -9.38 5.66
CA ASN A 271 -3.78 -10.30 6.34
C ASN A 271 -2.39 -10.32 5.66
N THR A 272 -1.49 -11.18 6.14
CA THR A 272 -0.16 -11.39 5.55
C THR A 272 -0.24 -11.97 4.13
N THR A 273 0.76 -11.71 3.30
CA THR A 273 0.90 -12.30 1.94
C THR A 273 1.73 -13.59 1.95
N THR A 274 1.46 -14.51 1.03
CA THR A 274 2.35 -15.67 0.76
C THR A 274 3.43 -15.39 -0.27
N ASP A 275 3.36 -14.24 -0.94
CA ASP A 275 4.36 -13.85 -1.92
C ASP A 275 5.66 -13.40 -1.22
N LEU A 276 6.59 -14.34 -1.09
CA LEU A 276 7.92 -14.09 -0.53
C LEU A 276 8.87 -13.42 -1.55
N SER A 277 8.48 -13.26 -2.82
CA SER A 277 9.27 -12.54 -3.81
C SER A 277 9.37 -11.04 -3.50
N LEU A 278 8.39 -10.50 -2.76
CA LEU A 278 8.39 -9.13 -2.26
C LEU A 278 9.57 -8.79 -1.33
N LEU A 279 10.31 -9.79 -0.84
CA LEU A 279 11.55 -9.57 -0.08
C LEU A 279 12.74 -9.16 -0.97
N GLY A 280 12.61 -9.28 -2.29
CA GLY A 280 13.63 -8.95 -3.27
C GLY A 280 14.76 -10.00 -3.40
N GLU A 281 15.75 -9.65 -4.21
CA GLU A 281 16.96 -10.45 -4.40
C GLU A 281 17.77 -10.55 -3.09
N GLY A 282 18.37 -11.72 -2.84
CA GLY A 282 19.11 -11.98 -1.59
C GLY A 282 18.25 -12.35 -0.38
N ARG A 283 16.95 -12.65 -0.58
CA ARG A 283 16.11 -13.21 0.49
C ARG A 283 16.70 -14.51 1.02
N ASP A 284 16.49 -14.77 2.31
CA ASP A 284 16.87 -16.03 2.93
C ASP A 284 16.03 -17.17 2.34
N MET A 285 16.66 -17.98 1.49
CA MET A 285 16.01 -19.09 0.79
C MET A 285 15.64 -20.25 1.73
N SER A 286 16.12 -20.26 2.97
CA SER A 286 15.68 -21.22 3.99
C SER A 286 14.24 -20.95 4.47
N ILE A 287 13.75 -19.72 4.28
CA ILE A 287 12.36 -19.34 4.57
C ILE A 287 11.52 -19.60 3.32
N THR A 288 11.04 -20.84 3.20
CA THR A 288 10.29 -21.32 2.04
C THR A 288 8.79 -21.11 2.14
N GLN A 289 8.25 -20.89 3.34
CA GLN A 289 6.81 -20.81 3.60
C GLN A 289 6.46 -19.93 4.80
N GLY A 290 5.25 -19.37 4.76
CA GLY A 290 4.65 -18.55 5.82
C GLY A 290 4.03 -17.28 5.27
N GLY A 291 3.38 -16.53 6.15
CA GLY A 291 2.84 -15.21 5.84
C GLY A 291 3.85 -14.09 6.08
N LEU A 292 4.16 -13.33 5.03
CA LEU A 292 4.97 -12.12 5.04
C LEU A 292 4.16 -10.89 5.47
N SER A 293 4.76 -10.07 6.32
CA SER A 293 4.22 -8.83 6.86
C SER A 293 5.32 -7.76 6.95
N GLY A 294 4.92 -6.51 7.21
CA GLY A 294 5.85 -5.39 7.34
C GLY A 294 5.95 -4.58 6.05
N ARG A 295 7.06 -3.84 5.90
CA ARG A 295 7.22 -2.86 4.82
C ARG A 295 6.96 -3.42 3.41
N PRO A 296 7.39 -4.63 3.04
CA PRO A 296 7.15 -5.19 1.70
C PRO A 296 5.67 -5.40 1.35
N LEU A 297 4.81 -5.59 2.36
CA LEU A 297 3.37 -5.78 2.16
C LEU A 297 2.62 -4.45 1.93
N PHE A 298 3.25 -3.31 2.21
CA PHE A 298 2.55 -2.02 2.27
C PHE A 298 1.85 -1.67 0.96
N ASP A 299 2.56 -1.75 -0.18
CA ASP A 299 2.02 -1.35 -1.47
C ASP A 299 0.92 -2.31 -1.93
N LEU A 300 1.16 -3.63 -1.92
CA LEU A 300 0.16 -4.65 -2.24
C LEU A 300 -1.12 -4.51 -1.40
N SER A 301 -0.99 -4.41 -0.08
CA SER A 301 -2.16 -4.28 0.81
C SER A 301 -2.91 -2.95 0.64
N THR A 302 -2.26 -1.91 0.12
CA THR A 302 -2.89 -0.61 -0.15
C THR A 302 -3.62 -0.62 -1.50
N THR A 303 -3.06 -1.30 -2.50
CA THR A 303 -3.74 -1.56 -3.78
C THR A 303 -5.02 -2.35 -3.57
N VAL A 304 -4.95 -3.50 -2.88
CA VAL A 304 -6.15 -4.32 -2.59
C VAL A 304 -7.18 -3.55 -1.77
N LEU A 305 -6.75 -2.69 -0.84
CA LEU A 305 -7.64 -1.81 -0.08
C LEU A 305 -8.40 -0.84 -0.99
N SER A 306 -7.71 -0.18 -1.92
CA SER A 306 -8.28 0.76 -2.89
C SER A 306 -9.30 0.08 -3.82
N GLU A 307 -8.97 -1.11 -4.30
CA GLU A 307 -9.84 -1.91 -5.15
C GLU A 307 -11.10 -2.33 -4.39
N MET A 308 -10.97 -2.86 -3.17
CA MET A 308 -12.13 -3.20 -2.35
C MET A 308 -12.98 -1.97 -2.00
N TYR A 309 -12.36 -0.79 -1.80
CA TYR A 309 -13.08 0.45 -1.58
C TYR A 309 -13.88 0.89 -2.80
N SER A 310 -13.32 0.70 -4.00
CA SER A 310 -14.04 0.96 -5.26
C SER A 310 -15.30 0.09 -5.37
N LEU A 311 -15.23 -1.17 -4.93
CA LEU A 311 -16.36 -2.11 -4.99
C LEU A 311 -17.43 -1.87 -3.91
N LEU A 312 -17.02 -1.43 -2.72
CA LEU A 312 -17.90 -1.38 -1.55
C LEU A 312 -18.37 0.02 -1.18
N ARG A 313 -17.52 1.05 -1.29
CA ARG A 313 -17.83 2.45 -0.93
C ARG A 313 -18.55 2.57 0.42
N ASP A 314 -19.75 3.14 0.41
CA ASP A 314 -20.63 3.40 1.55
C ASP A 314 -21.35 2.14 2.06
N LYS A 315 -21.29 1.03 1.31
CA LYS A 315 -21.96 -0.23 1.68
C LYS A 315 -21.22 -0.99 2.80
N ALA A 316 -19.92 -0.74 2.99
CA ALA A 316 -19.12 -1.43 4.00
C ALA A 316 -17.89 -0.60 4.42
N VAL A 317 -17.58 -0.65 5.72
CA VAL A 317 -16.40 0.03 6.28
C VAL A 317 -15.12 -0.74 5.97
N LEU A 318 -14.03 -0.06 5.64
CA LEU A 318 -12.71 -0.70 5.47
C LEU A 318 -11.73 -0.34 6.58
N ILE A 319 -11.05 -1.36 7.10
CA ILE A 319 -9.90 -1.24 8.01
C ILE A 319 -8.63 -1.64 7.26
N GLY A 320 -7.75 -0.68 7.01
CA GLY A 320 -6.48 -0.89 6.31
C GLY A 320 -5.42 -1.53 7.21
N CYS A 321 -4.83 -2.65 6.82
CA CYS A 321 -3.82 -3.38 7.58
C CYS A 321 -2.69 -3.84 6.64
N GLY A 322 -1.43 -3.60 7.03
CA GLY A 322 -0.26 -4.07 6.29
C GLY A 322 0.79 -2.99 6.07
N GLY A 323 1.98 -3.19 6.64
CA GLY A 323 3.17 -2.39 6.35
C GLY A 323 3.19 -0.92 6.80
N VAL A 324 2.22 -0.48 7.61
CA VAL A 324 2.17 0.88 8.15
C VAL A 324 3.17 1.08 9.28
N SER A 325 4.00 2.12 9.17
CA SER A 325 5.07 2.47 10.13
C SER A 325 5.26 3.97 10.39
N ASN A 326 4.53 4.83 9.68
CA ASN A 326 4.55 6.29 9.85
C ASN A 326 3.19 6.93 9.46
N GLY A 327 3.01 8.22 9.75
CA GLY A 327 1.77 8.96 9.49
C GLY A 327 1.43 9.05 8.00
N ALA A 328 2.42 9.23 7.12
CA ALA A 328 2.21 9.28 5.66
C ALA A 328 1.64 7.96 5.12
N GLN A 329 2.13 6.82 5.63
CA GLN A 329 1.61 5.51 5.27
C GLN A 329 0.20 5.26 5.81
N ALA A 330 -0.12 5.77 7.00
CA ALA A 330 -1.48 5.72 7.53
C ALA A 330 -2.43 6.57 6.68
N LEU A 331 -2.03 7.81 6.35
CA LEU A 331 -2.80 8.70 5.48
C LEU A 331 -3.02 8.08 4.10
N ARG A 332 -2.00 7.48 3.48
CA ARG A 332 -2.14 6.82 2.18
C ARG A 332 -3.15 5.67 2.22
N LYS A 333 -3.23 4.89 3.30
CA LYS A 333 -4.30 3.90 3.46
C LYS A 333 -5.68 4.55 3.64
N ILE A 334 -5.76 5.65 4.38
CA ILE A 334 -7.02 6.39 4.57
C ILE A 334 -7.53 6.93 3.23
N LYS A 335 -6.67 7.59 2.45
CA LYS A 335 -6.99 8.11 1.11
C LYS A 335 -7.32 7.02 0.11
N ALA A 336 -6.78 5.81 0.30
CA ALA A 336 -7.16 4.60 -0.44
C ALA A 336 -8.48 3.96 0.02
N GLY A 337 -9.17 4.52 1.02
CA GLY A 337 -10.52 4.09 1.44
C GLY A 337 -10.64 3.50 2.84
N ALA A 338 -9.56 3.41 3.62
CA ALA A 338 -9.67 2.94 5.01
C ALA A 338 -10.26 4.02 5.93
N SER A 339 -11.30 3.68 6.68
CA SER A 339 -11.77 4.51 7.81
C SER A 339 -10.89 4.33 9.04
N LEU A 340 -10.31 3.14 9.23
CA LEU A 340 -9.41 2.80 10.33
C LEU A 340 -8.16 2.11 9.82
N VAL A 341 -7.04 2.21 10.53
CA VAL A 341 -5.76 1.61 10.14
C VAL A 341 -5.20 0.75 11.27
N GLN A 342 -4.78 -0.48 10.95
CA GLN A 342 -4.10 -1.38 11.88
C GLN A 342 -2.61 -1.51 11.57
N LEU A 343 -1.79 -1.58 12.62
CA LEU A 343 -0.37 -1.93 12.53
C LEU A 343 0.01 -3.07 13.47
N TYR A 344 1.13 -3.73 13.16
CA TYR A 344 1.76 -4.75 14.01
C TYR A 344 3.28 -4.66 13.85
N THR A 345 3.77 -4.98 12.64
CA THR A 345 5.20 -5.20 12.40
C THR A 345 6.07 -4.01 12.78
N ALA A 346 5.57 -2.78 12.62
CA ALA A 346 6.29 -1.57 13.05
C ALA A 346 6.66 -1.59 14.54
N ILE A 347 5.82 -2.13 15.43
CA ILE A 347 6.10 -2.24 16.88
C ILE A 347 7.31 -3.15 17.13
N VAL A 348 7.47 -4.21 16.33
CA VAL A 348 8.59 -5.16 16.45
C VAL A 348 9.93 -4.45 16.23
N TYR A 349 9.97 -3.42 15.39
CA TYR A 349 11.19 -2.71 15.01
C TYR A 349 11.37 -1.37 15.73
N GLU A 350 10.29 -0.63 15.95
CA GLU A 350 10.30 0.75 16.44
C GLU A 350 9.76 0.87 17.88
N GLY A 351 9.23 -0.21 18.45
CA GLY A 351 8.60 -0.23 19.76
C GLY A 351 7.25 0.51 19.78
N PHE A 352 6.64 0.65 20.95
CA PHE A 352 5.33 1.31 21.10
C PHE A 352 5.35 2.82 20.81
N GLY A 353 6.52 3.47 20.85
CA GLY A 353 6.67 4.88 20.50
C GLY A 353 6.21 5.22 19.07
N VAL A 354 6.20 4.24 18.17
CA VAL A 354 5.71 4.40 16.79
C VAL A 354 4.24 4.80 16.73
N VAL A 355 3.42 4.40 17.71
CA VAL A 355 1.98 4.71 17.74
C VAL A 355 1.77 6.21 17.96
N LYS A 356 2.49 6.79 18.93
CA LYS A 356 2.46 8.24 19.16
C LYS A 356 2.96 9.01 17.93
N LYS A 357 4.06 8.55 17.33
CA LYS A 357 4.63 9.13 16.11
C LYS A 357 3.61 9.16 14.97
N ILE A 358 2.98 8.03 14.66
CA ILE A 358 1.97 7.93 13.58
C ILE A 358 0.80 8.90 13.84
N ASN A 359 0.29 8.95 15.07
CA ASN A 359 -0.80 9.88 15.41
C ASN A 359 -0.41 11.34 15.20
N THR A 360 0.75 11.77 15.69
CA THR A 360 1.24 13.15 15.51
C THR A 360 1.43 13.48 14.03
N GLU A 361 2.17 12.65 13.29
CA GLU A 361 2.42 12.87 11.86
C GLU A 361 1.12 12.88 11.05
N LEU A 362 0.16 11.98 11.35
CA LEU A 362 -1.13 11.94 10.65
C LEU A 362 -1.93 13.23 10.87
N ALA A 363 -1.97 13.76 12.08
CA ALA A 363 -2.68 15.01 12.38
C ALA A 363 -2.07 16.21 11.64
N GLU A 364 -0.74 16.27 11.59
CA GLU A 364 0.00 17.30 10.85
C GLU A 364 -0.28 17.22 9.35
N LEU A 365 -0.24 16.01 8.77
CA LEU A 365 -0.50 15.80 7.35
C LEU A 365 -1.94 16.12 6.95
N LEU A 366 -2.93 15.75 7.77
CA LEU A 366 -4.33 16.11 7.53
C LEU A 366 -4.48 17.64 7.46
N THR A 367 -3.84 18.36 8.38
CA THR A 367 -3.87 19.82 8.40
C THR A 367 -3.19 20.42 7.16
N GLN A 368 -2.04 19.86 6.75
CA GLN A 368 -1.31 20.29 5.56
C GLN A 368 -2.11 20.06 4.26
N GLU A 369 -2.88 18.98 4.18
CA GLU A 369 -3.77 18.69 3.03
C GLU A 369 -5.14 19.39 3.12
N GLY A 370 -5.37 20.21 4.15
CA GLY A 370 -6.60 21.00 4.29
C GLY A 370 -7.80 20.24 4.87
N PHE A 371 -7.59 19.06 5.45
CA PHE A 371 -8.62 18.27 6.12
C PHE A 371 -8.76 18.69 7.59
N SER A 372 -9.98 19.06 7.99
CA SER A 372 -10.31 19.39 9.38
C SER A 372 -10.58 18.15 10.25
N LYS A 373 -10.98 17.04 9.62
CA LYS A 373 -11.30 15.74 10.24
C LYS A 373 -10.83 14.61 9.34
N VAL A 374 -10.37 13.51 9.93
CA VAL A 374 -9.82 12.36 9.20
C VAL A 374 -10.84 11.71 8.26
N GLU A 375 -12.13 11.76 8.60
CA GLU A 375 -13.23 11.28 7.76
C GLU A 375 -13.22 11.91 6.37
N GLN A 376 -12.80 13.17 6.26
CA GLN A 376 -12.76 13.91 4.99
C GLN A 376 -11.68 13.39 4.04
N ALA A 377 -10.68 12.68 4.56
CA ALA A 377 -9.61 12.09 3.77
C ALA A 377 -9.94 10.65 3.33
N VAL A 378 -11.02 10.04 3.80
CA VAL A 378 -11.34 8.64 3.50
C VAL A 378 -11.69 8.49 2.02
N GLY A 379 -10.88 7.73 1.29
CA GLY A 379 -11.18 7.35 -0.10
C GLY A 379 -11.00 8.44 -1.16
N VAL A 380 -10.43 9.60 -0.80
CA VAL A 380 -10.29 10.75 -1.71
C VAL A 380 -9.42 10.48 -2.96
N ASP A 381 -8.55 9.48 -2.91
CA ASP A 381 -7.70 9.10 -4.06
C ASP A 381 -8.39 8.08 -4.98
N VAL A 382 -9.56 7.57 -4.60
CA VAL A 382 -10.28 6.55 -5.36
C VAL A 382 -11.42 7.22 -6.11
N GLN A 383 -11.28 7.47 -7.41
CA GLN A 383 -12.32 8.06 -8.26
C GLN A 383 -13.21 6.97 -8.90
N THR A 384 -14.52 7.21 -8.96
CA THR A 384 -15.51 6.38 -9.67
C THR A 384 -15.64 6.79 -11.14
N ALA A 385 -16.22 5.90 -11.97
CA ALA A 385 -16.67 6.21 -13.32
C ALA A 385 -17.49 7.51 -13.40
N ALA A 386 -18.41 7.74 -12.46
CA ALA A 386 -19.23 8.97 -12.43
C ALA A 386 -18.42 10.22 -12.07
N GLU A 387 -17.44 10.11 -11.16
CA GLU A 387 -16.53 11.21 -10.80
C GLU A 387 -15.58 11.53 -11.96
N TYR A 388 -15.06 10.52 -12.65
CA TYR A 388 -14.32 10.69 -13.90
C TYR A 388 -15.18 11.37 -14.96
N PHE A 389 -16.44 10.95 -15.13
CA PHE A 389 -17.36 11.55 -16.11
C PHE A 389 -17.67 13.02 -15.77
N SER A 390 -17.92 13.31 -14.49
CA SER A 390 -18.13 14.68 -14.01
C SER A 390 -16.90 15.55 -14.28
N CYS A 391 -15.70 15.05 -13.95
CA CYS A 391 -14.44 15.76 -14.21
C CYS A 391 -14.24 16.04 -15.70
N ILE A 392 -14.39 15.00 -16.55
CA ILE A 392 -14.28 15.12 -18.00
C ILE A 392 -15.33 16.08 -18.55
N SER A 393 -16.57 16.03 -18.05
CA SER A 393 -17.66 16.93 -18.45
C SER A 393 -17.38 18.39 -18.09
N VAL A 394 -16.86 18.66 -16.89
CA VAL A 394 -16.46 20.01 -16.46
C VAL A 394 -15.32 20.51 -17.35
N LEU A 395 -14.28 19.70 -17.58
CA LEU A 395 -13.15 20.09 -18.44
C LEU A 395 -13.59 20.32 -19.89
N ALA A 396 -14.45 19.45 -20.42
CA ALA A 396 -15.00 19.54 -21.76
C ALA A 396 -15.83 20.82 -21.92
N SER A 397 -16.73 21.12 -20.98
CA SER A 397 -17.58 22.32 -21.02
C SER A 397 -16.77 23.62 -21.01
N ARG A 398 -15.60 23.64 -20.35
CA ARG A 398 -14.67 24.79 -20.37
C ARG A 398 -14.01 25.01 -21.73
N LYS A 399 -13.91 23.98 -22.56
CA LYS A 399 -13.35 24.06 -23.91
C LYS A 399 -14.44 24.29 -24.96
N SER A 400 -15.55 23.56 -24.87
CA SER A 400 -16.73 23.71 -25.72
C SER A 400 -17.93 22.98 -25.11
N ALA A 401 -19.09 23.64 -25.08
CA ALA A 401 -20.32 23.10 -24.46
C ALA A 401 -20.76 21.74 -25.03
N ASN A 402 -20.41 21.43 -26.27
CA ASN A 402 -20.84 20.21 -26.97
C ASN A 402 -19.69 19.23 -27.30
N LEU A 403 -18.50 19.41 -26.71
CA LEU A 403 -17.33 18.57 -27.05
C LEU A 403 -17.60 17.07 -26.87
N LEU A 404 -18.40 16.70 -25.86
CA LEU A 404 -18.73 15.30 -25.56
C LEU A 404 -19.91 14.75 -26.39
N ALA A 405 -20.76 15.60 -26.96
CA ALA A 405 -21.97 15.18 -27.67
C ALA A 405 -21.68 14.46 -29.01
N GLY A 406 -20.44 14.53 -29.51
CA GLY A 406 -20.00 13.89 -30.75
C GLY A 406 -19.08 12.70 -30.57
N VAL A 407 -18.86 12.23 -29.35
CA VAL A 407 -17.97 11.09 -29.08
C VAL A 407 -18.64 9.81 -29.59
N ARG A 408 -18.00 9.14 -30.57
CA ARG A 408 -18.47 7.89 -31.19
C ARG A 408 -17.55 6.70 -30.96
N GLY A 409 -16.45 6.95 -30.24
CA GLY A 409 -15.39 6.00 -30.02
C GLY A 409 -14.51 6.40 -28.85
N ALA A 410 -13.85 5.42 -28.25
CA ALA A 410 -12.89 5.64 -27.19
C ALA A 410 -11.74 4.65 -27.34
N ALA A 411 -10.51 5.14 -27.19
CA ALA A 411 -9.32 4.32 -27.08
C ALA A 411 -8.49 4.80 -25.90
N ILE A 412 -8.03 3.85 -25.09
CA ILE A 412 -7.41 4.12 -23.80
C ILE A 412 -6.00 3.54 -23.82
N SER A 413 -5.02 4.43 -23.65
CA SER A 413 -3.66 4.07 -23.30
C SER A 413 -3.49 4.28 -21.81
N SER A 414 -3.35 3.19 -21.06
CA SER A 414 -3.23 3.22 -19.60
C SER A 414 -2.26 2.15 -19.12
N VAL A 415 -1.35 2.56 -18.23
CA VAL A 415 -0.45 1.67 -17.49
C VAL A 415 -0.95 1.43 -16.06
N ALA A 416 -2.20 1.81 -15.75
CA ALA A 416 -2.83 1.72 -14.44
C ALA A 416 -4.11 0.86 -14.51
N PRO A 417 -4.00 -0.48 -14.39
CA PRO A 417 -5.13 -1.41 -14.54
C PRO A 417 -6.33 -1.08 -13.62
N VAL A 418 -6.05 -0.58 -12.41
CA VAL A 418 -7.05 -0.23 -11.40
C VAL A 418 -8.06 0.82 -11.90
N VAL A 419 -7.62 1.72 -12.79
CA VAL A 419 -8.47 2.79 -13.33
C VAL A 419 -9.23 2.34 -14.59
N ASN A 420 -8.74 1.30 -15.28
CA ASN A 420 -9.29 0.88 -16.57
C ASN A 420 -10.76 0.49 -16.46
N LYS A 421 -11.15 -0.25 -15.41
CA LYS A 421 -12.55 -0.63 -15.21
C LYS A 421 -13.47 0.58 -15.00
N HIS A 422 -13.03 1.57 -14.24
CA HIS A 422 -13.82 2.80 -14.05
C HIS A 422 -13.94 3.60 -15.35
N ILE A 423 -12.90 3.60 -16.19
CA ILE A 423 -12.94 4.22 -17.51
C ILE A 423 -13.87 3.44 -18.45
N GLU A 424 -13.83 2.11 -18.41
CA GLU A 424 -14.73 1.24 -19.16
C GLU A 424 -16.19 1.50 -18.78
N GLU A 425 -16.51 1.41 -17.49
CA GLU A 425 -17.84 1.72 -16.95
C GLU A 425 -18.28 3.15 -17.30
N LEU A 426 -17.35 4.12 -17.32
CA LEU A 426 -17.65 5.49 -17.76
C LEU A 426 -18.11 5.53 -19.21
N PHE A 427 -17.37 4.89 -20.12
CA PHE A 427 -17.70 4.93 -21.55
C PHE A 427 -18.96 4.10 -21.85
N GLU A 428 -19.15 2.97 -21.17
CA GLU A 428 -20.34 2.15 -21.32
C GLU A 428 -21.59 2.85 -20.77
N CYS A 429 -21.53 3.39 -19.55
CA CYS A 429 -22.71 3.97 -18.90
C CYS A 429 -23.11 5.33 -19.49
N PHE A 430 -22.13 6.19 -19.78
CA PHE A 430 -22.41 7.58 -20.18
C PHE A 430 -22.35 7.83 -21.68
N PHE A 431 -21.66 6.97 -22.43
CA PHE A 431 -21.51 7.12 -23.88
C PHE A 431 -22.04 5.93 -24.68
N ASN A 432 -22.40 4.81 -24.03
CA ASN A 432 -22.77 3.55 -24.68
C ASN A 432 -21.70 3.08 -25.69
N ILE A 433 -20.43 3.21 -25.31
CA ILE A 433 -19.25 2.84 -26.11
C ILE A 433 -18.44 1.84 -25.30
N SER A 434 -18.03 0.74 -25.94
CA SER A 434 -16.98 -0.13 -25.40
C SER A 434 -15.61 0.42 -25.84
N PRO A 435 -14.76 0.90 -24.92
CA PRO A 435 -13.48 1.50 -25.27
C PRO A 435 -12.44 0.46 -25.69
N VAL A 436 -11.58 0.80 -26.64
CA VAL A 436 -10.42 -0.02 -27.03
C VAL A 436 -9.27 0.24 -26.05
N PHE A 437 -8.96 -0.74 -25.20
CA PHE A 437 -7.76 -0.67 -24.36
C PHE A 437 -6.53 -1.14 -25.15
N ILE A 438 -5.55 -0.25 -25.27
CA ILE A 438 -4.32 -0.53 -26.00
C ILE A 438 -3.44 -1.48 -25.18
N THR A 439 -2.92 -2.50 -25.85
CA THR A 439 -2.07 -3.55 -25.29
C THR A 439 -0.97 -3.90 -26.28
N SER A 440 0.04 -4.65 -25.84
CA SER A 440 1.14 -5.09 -26.71
C SER A 440 0.68 -5.91 -27.94
N SER A 441 -0.50 -6.55 -27.91
CA SER A 441 -1.03 -7.29 -29.06
C SER A 441 -1.37 -6.40 -30.24
N HIS A 442 -1.70 -5.12 -30.00
CA HIS A 442 -2.03 -4.16 -31.06
C HIS A 442 -0.81 -3.79 -31.91
N ALA A 443 0.41 -3.94 -31.40
CA ALA A 443 1.65 -3.67 -32.14
C ALA A 443 1.71 -4.47 -33.45
N GLY A 444 1.26 -5.72 -33.43
CA GLY A 444 1.26 -6.60 -34.60
C GLY A 444 0.39 -6.09 -35.76
N LEU A 445 -0.66 -5.30 -35.49
CA LEU A 445 -1.53 -4.70 -36.51
C LEU A 445 -0.79 -3.71 -37.41
N PHE A 446 0.36 -3.21 -36.96
CA PHE A 446 1.21 -2.23 -37.64
C PHE A 446 2.56 -2.82 -38.08
N GLY A 447 2.67 -4.16 -38.10
CA GLY A 447 3.92 -4.84 -38.46
C GLY A 447 5.03 -4.67 -37.42
N LEU A 448 4.70 -4.27 -36.19
CA LEU A 448 5.68 -4.16 -35.12
C LEU A 448 5.88 -5.52 -34.43
N ARG A 449 7.14 -5.82 -34.09
CA ARG A 449 7.53 -7.02 -33.36
C ARG A 449 8.35 -6.63 -32.15
N ILE A 450 7.96 -7.12 -30.96
CA ILE A 450 8.67 -6.85 -29.71
C ILE A 450 9.72 -7.93 -29.51
N CYS A 451 10.98 -7.60 -29.78
CA CYS A 451 12.12 -8.53 -29.74
C CYS A 451 12.97 -8.34 -28.47
N LEU A 452 12.32 -8.05 -27.34
CA LEU A 452 12.96 -7.90 -26.03
C LEU A 452 12.90 -9.23 -25.26
N ALA A 453 13.86 -9.46 -24.36
CA ALA A 453 13.87 -10.66 -23.52
C ALA A 453 12.58 -10.83 -22.70
N GLN A 454 11.95 -9.73 -22.31
CA GLN A 454 10.58 -9.68 -21.80
C GLN A 454 9.70 -8.99 -22.86
N PRO A 455 8.82 -9.72 -23.56
CA PRO A 455 8.14 -9.21 -24.76
C PRO A 455 6.91 -8.33 -24.46
N THR A 456 6.76 -7.84 -23.23
CA THR A 456 5.62 -6.99 -22.81
C THR A 456 6.09 -5.57 -22.57
N ILE A 457 5.42 -4.60 -23.17
CA ILE A 457 5.69 -3.16 -23.01
C ILE A 457 4.39 -2.40 -22.72
N GLY A 458 4.51 -1.21 -22.13
CA GLY A 458 3.37 -0.34 -21.79
C GLY A 458 2.56 0.12 -23.00
N ALA A 459 1.28 0.43 -22.76
CA ALA A 459 0.33 0.86 -23.80
C ALA A 459 0.73 2.18 -24.47
N ASP A 460 1.31 3.10 -23.70
CA ASP A 460 1.91 4.35 -24.14
C ASP A 460 3.02 4.10 -25.17
N ARG A 461 3.95 3.19 -24.83
CA ARG A 461 5.05 2.82 -25.71
C ARG A 461 4.58 2.13 -26.99
N VAL A 462 3.54 1.30 -26.92
CA VAL A 462 2.93 0.73 -28.13
C VAL A 462 2.43 1.84 -29.04
N ALA A 463 1.69 2.81 -28.50
CA ALA A 463 1.17 3.93 -29.28
C ALA A 463 2.29 4.76 -29.90
N ASP A 464 3.34 5.10 -29.13
CA ASP A 464 4.49 5.85 -29.64
C ASP A 464 5.19 5.15 -30.80
N LEU A 465 5.42 3.83 -30.66
CA LEU A 465 6.08 3.03 -31.68
C LEU A 465 5.21 2.88 -32.94
N VAL A 466 3.89 2.73 -32.78
CA VAL A 466 2.95 2.70 -33.91
C VAL A 466 2.98 4.02 -34.68
N ALA A 467 2.89 5.14 -33.98
CA ALA A 467 2.94 6.47 -34.60
C ALA A 467 4.29 6.70 -35.30
N ALA A 468 5.39 6.41 -34.61
CA ALA A 468 6.73 6.60 -35.15
C ALA A 468 6.96 5.73 -36.39
N LYS A 469 6.54 4.46 -36.37
CA LYS A 469 6.66 3.57 -37.52
C LYS A 469 5.85 4.05 -38.72
N THR A 470 4.63 4.56 -38.48
CA THR A 470 3.77 5.09 -39.54
C THR A 470 4.35 6.36 -40.16
N LEU A 471 4.91 7.26 -39.34
CA LEU A 471 5.45 8.55 -39.79
C LEU A 471 6.82 8.41 -40.48
N TRP A 472 7.66 7.47 -40.03
CA TRP A 472 9.01 7.24 -40.55
C TRP A 472 9.22 5.78 -40.95
N PRO A 473 8.49 5.27 -41.96
CA PRO A 473 8.41 3.84 -42.25
C PRO A 473 9.72 3.22 -42.77
N THR A 474 10.63 4.02 -43.31
CA THR A 474 11.89 3.55 -43.94
C THR A 474 13.13 3.78 -43.06
N SER A 475 12.97 4.37 -41.87
CA SER A 475 14.06 4.73 -40.98
C SER A 475 14.27 3.70 -39.88
N ASP A 476 15.52 3.52 -39.47
CA ASP A 476 15.83 2.96 -38.15
C ASP A 476 15.67 4.10 -37.13
N LEU A 477 14.93 3.85 -36.06
CA LEU A 477 14.37 4.88 -35.18
C LEU A 477 14.90 4.74 -33.75
N LEU A 478 15.17 5.90 -33.14
CA LEU A 478 15.30 6.07 -31.70
C LEU A 478 14.12 6.89 -31.19
N VAL A 479 13.15 6.23 -30.58
CA VAL A 479 11.95 6.90 -30.03
C VAL A 479 12.16 7.13 -28.54
N ILE A 480 12.29 8.39 -28.15
CA ILE A 480 12.52 8.84 -26.78
C ILE A 480 11.20 9.34 -26.19
N ASP A 481 10.60 8.57 -25.29
CA ASP A 481 9.43 9.00 -24.53
C ASP A 481 9.87 9.57 -23.17
N MET A 482 9.62 10.86 -22.96
CA MET A 482 9.97 11.64 -21.76
C MET A 482 8.79 11.73 -20.78
N GLY A 483 8.24 10.58 -20.39
CA GLY A 483 7.18 10.46 -19.39
C GLY A 483 7.69 10.37 -17.94
N THR A 484 6.94 9.65 -17.09
CA THR A 484 7.33 9.37 -15.68
C THR A 484 8.70 8.69 -15.60
N ALA A 485 8.96 7.78 -16.53
CA ALA A 485 10.30 7.32 -16.89
C ALA A 485 10.65 7.89 -18.26
N THR A 486 11.94 8.15 -18.50
CA THR A 486 12.44 8.46 -19.84
C THR A 486 12.89 7.17 -20.51
N VAL A 487 12.22 6.79 -21.58
CA VAL A 487 12.45 5.52 -22.27
C VAL A 487 12.96 5.76 -23.68
N PHE A 488 14.12 5.20 -23.98
CA PHE A 488 14.73 5.21 -25.31
C PHE A 488 14.40 3.88 -25.96
N ASN A 489 13.72 3.90 -27.10
CA ASN A 489 13.29 2.69 -27.81
C ASN A 489 14.04 2.61 -29.15
N LEU A 490 14.70 1.48 -29.40
CA LEU A 490 15.39 1.20 -30.65
C LEU A 490 14.51 0.33 -31.54
N LEU A 491 14.01 0.93 -32.62
CA LEU A 491 13.09 0.31 -33.55
C LEU A 491 13.75 0.26 -34.94
N ASP A 492 13.94 -0.94 -35.49
CA ASP A 492 14.50 -1.06 -36.83
C ASP A 492 13.48 -0.67 -37.92
N ARG A 493 13.97 -0.43 -39.13
CA ARG A 493 13.13 -0.13 -40.31
C ARG A 493 12.16 -1.26 -40.69
N ASN A 494 12.30 -2.46 -40.15
CA ASN A 494 11.39 -3.58 -40.37
C ASN A 494 10.31 -3.68 -39.29
N GLY A 495 10.29 -2.76 -38.31
CA GLY A 495 9.33 -2.75 -37.22
C GLY A 495 9.73 -3.61 -36.01
N SER A 496 10.98 -4.08 -35.92
CA SER A 496 11.44 -4.85 -34.77
C SER A 496 11.96 -3.92 -33.67
N LEU A 497 11.32 -3.93 -32.50
CA LEU A 497 11.82 -3.29 -31.28
C LEU A 497 12.86 -4.22 -30.66
N TYR A 498 14.14 -3.91 -30.85
CA TYR A 498 15.25 -4.81 -30.49
C TYR A 498 16.07 -4.32 -29.28
N GLY A 499 15.83 -3.10 -28.81
CA GLY A 499 16.58 -2.54 -27.70
C GLY A 499 15.83 -1.43 -26.98
N GLN A 500 16.20 -1.20 -25.74
CA GLN A 500 15.68 -0.10 -24.94
C GLN A 500 16.66 0.37 -23.87
N VAL A 501 16.53 1.63 -23.46
CA VAL A 501 17.14 2.17 -22.23
C VAL A 501 16.03 2.83 -21.42
N VAL A 502 16.05 2.67 -20.10
CA VAL A 502 15.09 3.31 -19.19
C VAL A 502 15.86 4.13 -18.17
N ALA A 503 15.50 5.40 -18.06
CA ALA A 503 16.08 6.36 -17.13
C ALA A 503 14.98 7.08 -16.32
N PRO A 504 15.30 7.69 -15.17
CA PRO A 504 14.32 8.49 -14.42
C PRO A 504 13.81 9.68 -15.25
N GLY A 505 12.49 9.87 -15.29
CA GLY A 505 11.89 11.08 -15.86
C GLY A 505 12.03 12.30 -14.96
N MET A 506 11.80 13.49 -15.51
CA MET A 506 11.93 14.75 -14.77
C MET A 506 11.05 14.79 -13.51
N SER A 507 9.80 14.35 -13.60
CA SER A 507 8.88 14.32 -12.45
C SER A 507 9.37 13.38 -11.34
N CYS A 508 9.93 12.22 -11.70
CA CYS A 508 10.51 11.26 -10.77
C CYS A 508 11.74 11.86 -10.05
N LEU A 509 12.61 12.57 -10.77
CA LEU A 509 13.77 13.25 -10.19
C LEU A 509 13.36 14.35 -9.21
N VAL A 510 12.40 15.19 -9.59
CA VAL A 510 11.84 16.23 -8.73
C VAL A 510 11.25 15.64 -7.45
N HIS A 511 10.44 14.58 -7.57
CA HIS A 511 9.83 13.92 -6.42
C HIS A 511 10.88 13.32 -5.49
N SER A 512 11.86 12.59 -6.03
CA SER A 512 12.94 11.99 -5.25
C SER A 512 13.74 13.04 -4.48
N MET A 513 14.04 14.18 -5.12
CA MET A 513 14.75 15.27 -4.46
C MET A 513 13.91 15.93 -3.37
N ARG A 514 12.59 16.07 -3.53
CA ARG A 514 11.69 16.57 -2.47
C ARG A 514 11.64 15.65 -1.26
N GLU A 515 11.53 14.35 -1.46
CA GLU A 515 11.56 13.37 -0.37
C GLU A 515 12.87 13.44 0.44
N CYS A 516 13.97 13.82 -0.22
CA CYS A 516 15.28 13.92 0.42
C CYS A 516 15.63 15.34 0.93
N THR A 517 14.91 16.39 0.52
CA THR A 517 15.28 17.79 0.78
C THR A 517 14.05 18.68 1.04
N ALA A 518 14.06 19.44 2.14
CA ALA A 518 12.89 20.20 2.64
C ALA A 518 12.59 21.53 1.90
N LEU A 519 13.25 21.85 0.78
CA LEU A 519 13.28 23.23 0.23
C LEU A 519 12.91 23.35 -1.26
N LEU A 520 12.45 22.28 -1.92
CA LEU A 520 12.08 22.36 -3.35
C LEU A 520 10.68 22.95 -3.55
N PRO A 521 10.53 24.08 -4.29
CA PRO A 521 9.23 24.67 -4.58
C PRO A 521 8.34 23.73 -5.42
N GLN A 522 7.02 23.95 -5.36
CA GLN A 522 6.00 23.14 -6.05
C GLN A 522 5.96 23.36 -7.57
N THR A 523 6.73 24.30 -8.11
CA THR A 523 6.69 24.69 -9.53
C THR A 523 7.35 23.66 -10.46
N PRO A 524 6.88 23.54 -11.72
CA PRO A 524 7.58 22.76 -12.76
C PRO A 524 9.00 23.29 -12.98
N VAL A 525 9.94 22.38 -13.25
CA VAL A 525 11.33 22.74 -13.61
C VAL A 525 11.32 23.53 -14.91
N ARG A 526 11.92 24.72 -14.88
CA ARG A 526 12.02 25.58 -16.06
C ARG A 526 13.38 25.43 -16.74
N GLU A 527 13.43 25.81 -18.01
CA GLU A 527 14.70 26.00 -18.69
C GLU A 527 15.54 27.06 -17.97
N SER A 528 16.83 26.78 -17.83
CA SER A 528 17.77 27.67 -17.16
C SER A 528 18.99 27.93 -18.04
N GLU A 529 19.32 29.19 -18.26
CA GLU A 529 20.53 29.60 -18.99
C GLU A 529 21.81 29.46 -18.13
N LYS A 530 21.69 29.44 -16.79
CA LYS A 530 22.83 29.42 -15.87
C LYS A 530 22.88 28.15 -15.05
N ILE A 531 24.00 27.43 -15.09
CA ILE A 531 24.20 26.21 -14.29
C ILE A 531 24.62 26.51 -12.83
N VAL A 532 25.34 27.60 -12.60
CA VAL A 532 25.74 28.04 -11.25
C VAL A 532 24.83 29.19 -10.82
N CYS A 533 24.17 29.02 -9.68
CA CYS A 533 23.23 29.99 -9.10
C CYS A 533 23.66 30.38 -7.68
N ASP A 534 23.15 31.51 -7.19
CA ASP A 534 23.48 32.14 -5.91
C ASP A 534 22.50 31.81 -4.77
N SER A 535 21.46 31.01 -5.05
CA SER A 535 20.50 30.54 -4.04
C SER A 535 20.27 29.05 -4.13
N THR A 536 20.02 28.40 -2.98
CA THR A 536 19.80 26.95 -2.90
C THR A 536 18.64 26.49 -3.78
N ALA A 537 17.52 27.24 -3.80
CA ALA A 537 16.36 26.89 -4.62
C ALA A 537 16.72 26.90 -6.12
N ALA A 538 17.40 27.96 -6.60
CA ALA A 538 17.84 28.05 -7.99
C ALA A 538 18.89 26.99 -8.33
N SER A 539 19.82 26.69 -7.42
CA SER A 539 20.81 25.61 -7.60
C SER A 539 20.16 24.23 -7.73
N LEU A 540 19.09 23.96 -6.97
CA LEU A 540 18.35 22.69 -7.08
C LEU A 540 17.59 22.60 -8.40
N GLU A 541 16.89 23.67 -8.80
CA GLU A 541 16.15 23.70 -10.06
C GLU A 541 17.07 23.59 -11.28
N THR A 542 18.16 24.35 -11.32
CA THR A 542 19.13 24.30 -12.43
C THR A 542 19.86 22.96 -12.49
N GLY A 543 20.16 22.34 -11.34
CA GLY A 543 20.75 21.01 -11.26
C GLY A 543 19.83 19.93 -11.82
N LEU A 544 18.51 20.03 -11.56
CA LEU A 544 17.51 19.15 -12.16
C LEU A 544 17.43 19.34 -13.68
N TYR A 545 17.34 20.59 -14.15
CA TYR A 545 17.26 20.89 -15.58
C TYR A 545 18.50 20.40 -16.34
N TRP A 546 19.70 20.88 -15.97
CA TRP A 546 20.94 20.53 -16.67
C TRP A 546 21.33 19.07 -16.48
N GLY A 547 21.06 18.50 -15.29
CA GLY A 547 21.31 17.09 -15.02
C GLY A 547 20.46 16.17 -15.90
N TYR A 548 19.15 16.45 -15.99
CA TYR A 548 18.25 15.69 -16.87
C TYR A 548 18.61 15.86 -18.35
N ARG A 549 18.91 17.09 -18.77
CA ARG A 549 19.33 17.38 -20.15
C ARG A 549 20.61 16.63 -20.53
N ALA A 550 21.63 16.70 -19.69
CA ALA A 550 22.90 16.00 -19.90
C ALA A 550 22.73 14.48 -19.94
N MET A 551 21.84 13.94 -19.10
CA MET A 551 21.51 12.51 -19.11
C MET A 551 20.90 12.10 -20.45
N VAL A 552 19.87 12.82 -20.93
CA VAL A 552 19.19 12.48 -22.19
C VAL A 552 20.14 12.63 -23.38
N GLU A 553 20.83 13.77 -23.50
CA GLU A 553 21.77 14.01 -24.59
C GLU A 553 22.94 13.00 -24.57
N GLY A 554 23.45 12.68 -23.39
CA GLY A 554 24.52 11.72 -23.20
C GLY A 554 24.11 10.30 -23.59
N MET A 555 22.93 9.85 -23.17
CA MET A 555 22.38 8.55 -23.55
C MET A 555 22.11 8.47 -25.05
N THR A 556 21.46 9.48 -25.65
CA THR A 556 21.22 9.53 -27.09
C THR A 556 22.54 9.43 -27.87
N ARG A 557 23.56 10.22 -27.48
CA ARG A 557 24.88 10.18 -28.12
C ARG A 557 25.54 8.81 -28.00
N GLN A 558 25.47 8.16 -26.84
CA GLN A 558 26.05 6.85 -26.64
C GLN A 558 25.32 5.78 -27.46
N ILE A 559 23.98 5.81 -27.49
CA ILE A 559 23.16 4.91 -28.29
C ILE A 559 23.49 5.06 -29.79
N MET A 560 23.59 6.29 -30.29
CA MET A 560 23.96 6.55 -31.68
C MET A 560 25.36 6.04 -32.02
N ARG A 561 26.31 6.06 -31.07
CA ARG A 561 27.67 5.53 -31.26
C ARG A 561 27.72 4.01 -31.28
N GLU A 562 26.91 3.36 -30.45
CA GLU A 562 26.82 1.90 -30.38
C GLU A 562 25.99 1.30 -31.52
N SER A 563 25.15 2.12 -32.15
CA SER A 563 24.30 1.69 -33.25
C SER A 563 25.07 1.61 -34.57
N VAL A 564 24.97 0.46 -35.22
CA VAL A 564 25.57 0.24 -36.55
C VAL A 564 24.85 1.05 -37.63
N GLN A 565 23.55 1.29 -37.45
CA GLN A 565 22.71 2.03 -38.38
C GLN A 565 22.62 3.51 -37.98
N THR A 566 22.39 4.37 -38.98
CA THR A 566 22.04 5.77 -38.71
C THR A 566 20.62 5.83 -38.17
N LEU A 567 20.46 6.33 -36.94
CA LEU A 567 19.17 6.44 -36.27
C LEU A 567 18.52 7.79 -36.55
N HIS A 568 17.22 7.74 -36.83
CA HIS A 568 16.35 8.90 -36.85
C HIS A 568 15.71 9.05 -35.46
N VAL A 569 16.03 10.14 -34.77
CA VAL A 569 15.70 10.37 -33.36
C VAL A 569 14.43 11.19 -33.24
N VAL A 570 13.42 10.61 -32.59
CA VAL A 570 12.11 11.22 -32.37
C VAL A 570 11.86 11.30 -30.85
N ALA A 571 11.44 12.44 -30.36
CA ALA A 571 11.10 12.63 -28.94
C ALA A 571 9.64 13.01 -28.72
N THR A 572 9.02 12.41 -27.71
CA THR A 572 7.63 12.66 -27.24
C THR A 572 7.57 12.68 -25.70
N GLY A 573 6.41 13.02 -25.13
CA GLY A 573 6.17 12.98 -23.69
C GLY A 573 6.29 14.35 -23.00
N GLY A 574 5.97 14.40 -21.70
CA GLY A 574 5.85 15.67 -20.96
C GLY A 574 7.15 16.47 -20.81
N GLY A 575 8.32 15.82 -20.93
CA GLY A 575 9.63 16.45 -20.79
C GLY A 575 10.21 17.08 -22.06
N VAL A 576 9.62 16.87 -23.24
CA VAL A 576 10.28 17.24 -24.51
C VAL A 576 10.41 18.73 -24.74
N SER A 577 9.58 19.53 -24.10
CA SER A 577 9.65 21.00 -24.18
C SER A 577 11.03 21.54 -23.79
N LEU A 578 11.75 20.83 -22.90
CA LEU A 578 13.10 21.16 -22.43
C LEU A 578 14.20 20.92 -23.48
N PHE A 579 13.86 20.34 -24.63
CA PHE A 579 14.81 19.91 -25.66
C PHE A 579 14.57 20.55 -27.04
N ARG A 580 13.78 21.62 -27.12
CA ARG A 580 13.46 22.30 -28.40
C ARG A 580 14.68 22.71 -29.23
N ASN A 581 15.83 22.95 -28.57
CA ASN A 581 17.11 23.27 -29.18
C ASN A 581 18.16 22.16 -28.89
N CYS A 582 17.86 20.92 -29.26
CA CYS A 582 18.77 19.77 -29.06
C CYS A 582 19.24 19.22 -30.40
N ASP A 583 20.55 19.28 -30.66
CA ASP A 583 21.14 18.85 -31.94
C ASP A 583 21.03 17.33 -32.19
N TYR A 584 20.75 16.54 -31.15
CA TYR A 584 20.65 15.09 -31.24
C TYR A 584 19.24 14.58 -31.54
N ILE A 585 18.23 15.44 -31.53
CA ILE A 585 16.83 15.05 -31.75
C ILE A 585 16.39 15.60 -33.10
N ASN A 586 16.03 14.70 -34.03
CA ASN A 586 15.60 15.10 -35.37
C ASN A 586 14.20 15.70 -35.36
N HIS A 587 13.29 15.12 -34.57
CA HIS A 587 11.92 15.60 -34.43
C HIS A 587 11.42 15.54 -32.99
N ILE A 588 10.71 16.59 -32.59
CA ILE A 588 9.92 16.63 -31.36
C ILE A 588 8.45 16.63 -31.76
N ASP A 589 7.71 15.65 -31.25
CA ASP A 589 6.28 15.51 -31.48
C ASP A 589 5.58 15.26 -30.15
N GLU A 590 5.12 16.35 -29.52
CA GLU A 590 4.41 16.31 -28.24
C GLU A 590 3.10 15.47 -28.30
N LEU A 591 2.60 15.16 -29.50
CA LEU A 591 1.36 14.43 -29.72
C LEU A 591 1.58 13.04 -30.32
N LEU A 592 2.82 12.52 -30.35
CA LEU A 592 3.14 11.24 -30.97
C LEU A 592 2.29 10.10 -30.38
N THR A 593 2.17 10.04 -29.06
CA THR A 593 1.36 9.04 -28.35
C THR A 593 -0.10 9.12 -28.77
N ILE A 594 -0.67 10.33 -28.83
CA ILE A 594 -2.06 10.55 -29.22
C ILE A 594 -2.30 10.10 -30.67
N LYS A 595 -1.38 10.41 -31.59
CA LYS A 595 -1.45 9.95 -32.98
C LYS A 595 -1.47 8.43 -33.06
N GLY A 596 -0.64 7.76 -32.24
CA GLY A 596 -0.60 6.30 -32.17
C GLY A 596 -1.90 5.69 -31.63
N ILE A 597 -2.47 6.29 -30.58
CA ILE A 597 -3.76 5.88 -30.02
C ILE A 597 -4.86 5.96 -31.08
N VAL A 598 -4.92 7.06 -31.83
CA VAL A 598 -5.90 7.25 -32.91
C VAL A 598 -5.71 6.21 -34.01
N GLN A 599 -4.48 5.99 -34.46
CA GLN A 599 -4.19 4.99 -35.48
C GLN A 599 -4.62 3.59 -35.04
N ILE A 600 -4.29 3.19 -33.80
CA ILE A 600 -4.69 1.88 -33.25
C ILE A 600 -6.20 1.78 -33.17
N TYR A 601 -6.89 2.82 -32.69
CA TYR A 601 -8.34 2.84 -32.64
C TYR A 601 -8.97 2.63 -34.02
N GLU A 602 -8.56 3.43 -35.01
CA GLU A 602 -9.07 3.34 -36.39
C GLU A 602 -8.85 1.93 -36.96
N LYS A 603 -7.66 1.37 -36.77
CA LYS A 603 -7.32 0.02 -37.26
C LYS A 603 -8.12 -1.09 -36.59
N THR A 604 -8.51 -0.92 -35.32
CA THR A 604 -9.32 -1.89 -34.58
C THR A 604 -10.80 -1.84 -34.97
N GLN A 605 -11.30 -0.70 -35.45
CA GLN A 605 -12.71 -0.54 -35.84
C GLN A 605 -13.04 -1.06 -37.25
N GLY A 606 -12.03 -1.34 -38.09
CA GLY A 606 -12.20 -1.79 -39.47
C GLY A 606 -12.02 -0.65 -40.45
#